data_AF-A0A8C9FCJ5-F1
#
_entry.id   AF-A0A8C9FCJ5-F1
#
_cell.length_a   1.000
_cell.length_b   1.000
_cell.length_c   1.000
_cell.angle_alpha   90.00
_cell.angle_beta   90.00
_cell.angle_gamma   90.00
#
_symmetry.space_group_name_H-M   'P 1'
#
loop_
_entity.id
_entity.type
_entity.pdbx_description
1 polymer ?
#
loop_
_entity_poly.entity_id
_entity_poly.type
_entity_poly.pdbx_seq_one_letter_code
_entity_poly.pdbx_strand_id
1 'polypeptide(L)'
;MDAFCVLAVWGEQACPLLTAYQMADVVGIKPRNVLEAGCTPRRCGRGVSDAVITREEAERIRRIAERGLSLGGSDGGASILDLHSGALSLGKQFVNLYRYFGDKIQDIFTEEDFALYRDVRQRIQQKIAQAFGISSSSMYLTKPTFFSRINSTEAKTTHDEYWHPHIDKVSRRL
;
A
#
# COMPACT_ATOMS: atom_id res chain seq x y z
N MET A 1 -20.18 -7.59 13.25
CA MET A 1 -19.11 -6.77 13.84
C MET A 1 -17.97 -6.81 12.85
N ASP A 2 -17.88 -5.81 11.97
CA ASP A 2 -16.88 -5.81 10.91
C ASP A 2 -15.61 -5.15 11.46
N ALA A 3 -14.59 -5.97 11.68
CA ALA A 3 -13.28 -5.48 12.12
C ALA A 3 -12.55 -4.85 10.92
N PHE A 4 -12.32 -3.54 10.99
CA PHE A 4 -11.46 -2.85 10.03
C PHE A 4 -10.01 -2.98 10.51
N CYS A 5 -9.21 -3.80 9.82
CA CYS A 5 -7.81 -4.03 10.17
C CYS A 5 -6.89 -3.29 9.19
N VAL A 6 -6.03 -2.43 9.71
CA VAL A 6 -4.95 -1.84 8.92
C VAL A 6 -3.74 -2.76 8.99
N LEU A 7 -3.43 -3.44 7.89
CA LEU A 7 -2.24 -4.28 7.78
C LEU A 7 -1.09 -3.47 7.15
N ALA A 8 -0.02 -3.22 7.91
CA ALA A 8 1.21 -2.67 7.37
C ALA A 8 2.31 -3.75 7.39
N VAL A 9 2.82 -4.10 6.22
CA VAL A 9 3.94 -5.04 6.08
C VAL A 9 5.17 -4.24 5.67
N TRP A 10 6.27 -4.41 6.40
CA TRP A 10 7.55 -3.79 6.09
C TRP A 10 8.58 -4.85 5.67
N GLY A 11 9.10 -4.74 4.46
CA GLY A 11 10.29 -5.44 3.97
C GLY A 11 11.42 -4.49 3.54
N GLU A 12 12.60 -5.03 3.24
CA GLU A 12 13.84 -4.27 2.94
C GLU A 12 13.74 -3.23 1.79
N GLN A 13 12.66 -3.25 0.99
CA GLN A 13 12.47 -2.37 -0.18
C GLN A 13 11.96 -0.94 0.13
N ALA A 14 11.77 -0.59 1.40
CA ALA A 14 11.15 0.67 1.83
C ALA A 14 12.10 1.90 1.89
N CYS A 15 13.39 1.71 1.60
CA CYS A 15 14.38 2.80 1.55
C CYS A 15 14.69 3.17 0.09
N PRO A 16 14.94 4.45 -0.23
CA PRO A 16 15.24 4.92 -1.58
C PRO A 16 16.68 4.53 -1.97
N LEU A 17 16.95 3.23 -2.14
CA LEU A 17 18.22 2.75 -2.70
C LEU A 17 18.05 1.79 -3.89
N LEU A 18 16.83 1.59 -4.40
CA LEU A 18 16.61 0.69 -5.54
C LEU A 18 16.68 1.35 -6.93
N THR A 19 16.99 2.64 -7.04
CA THR A 19 17.22 3.31 -8.35
C THR A 19 18.69 3.46 -8.75
N ALA A 20 19.61 2.70 -8.13
CA ALA A 20 21.01 2.63 -8.58
C ALA A 20 21.43 1.27 -9.16
N TYR A 21 20.50 0.33 -9.36
CA TYR A 21 20.81 -0.96 -9.99
C TYR A 21 20.86 -0.93 -11.52
N GLN A 22 20.59 0.22 -12.16
CA GLN A 22 20.41 0.30 -13.62
C GLN A 22 21.39 1.22 -14.35
N MET A 23 22.45 1.69 -13.68
CA MET A 23 23.52 2.49 -14.31
C MET A 23 24.94 1.95 -14.05
N ALA A 24 25.09 0.87 -13.27
CA ALA A 24 26.40 0.39 -12.85
C ALA A 24 27.09 -0.58 -13.84
N ASP A 25 26.39 -1.07 -14.87
CA ASP A 25 26.95 -2.06 -15.81
C ASP A 25 27.86 -1.47 -16.90
N VAL A 26 28.06 -0.14 -16.94
CA VAL A 26 28.95 0.50 -17.94
C VAL A 26 30.31 0.91 -17.36
N VAL A 27 30.47 1.00 -16.03
CA VAL A 27 31.71 1.44 -15.41
C VAL A 27 31.96 0.58 -14.18
N GLY A 28 32.97 -0.30 -14.22
CA GLY A 28 33.30 -1.29 -13.19
C GLY A 28 33.53 -0.74 -11.78
N ILE A 29 32.45 -0.35 -11.10
CA ILE A 29 32.42 0.12 -9.71
C ILE A 29 31.93 -1.04 -8.85
N LYS A 30 32.75 -1.50 -7.89
CA LYS A 30 32.36 -2.52 -6.90
C LYS A 30 31.06 -2.11 -6.19
N PRO A 31 30.08 -3.02 -6.01
CA PRO A 31 28.86 -2.72 -5.29
C PRO A 31 29.19 -2.43 -3.84
N ARG A 32 29.02 -1.17 -3.44
CA ARG A 32 29.07 -0.77 -2.04
C ARG A 32 27.65 -0.99 -1.52
N ASN A 33 27.41 -2.09 -0.80
CA ASN A 33 26.20 -2.30 0.00
C ASN A 33 26.19 -1.24 1.13
N VAL A 34 25.84 -0.01 0.80
CA VAL A 34 25.62 1.04 1.79
C VAL A 34 24.13 1.02 2.06
N LEU A 35 23.72 0.28 3.09
CA LEU A 35 22.41 0.49 3.71
C LEU A 35 22.38 1.95 4.18
N GLU A 36 21.38 2.72 3.74
CA GLU A 36 21.22 4.11 4.16
C GLU A 36 21.19 4.20 5.70
N ALA A 37 22.06 5.03 6.25
CA ALA A 37 22.15 5.23 7.68
C ALA A 37 20.81 5.77 8.21
N GLY A 38 20.24 5.07 9.20
CA GLY A 38 18.95 5.44 9.78
C GLY A 38 17.72 4.83 9.11
N CYS A 39 17.91 3.93 8.14
CA CYS A 39 16.85 3.29 7.36
C CYS A 39 16.74 1.76 7.63
N THR A 40 17.75 1.18 8.29
CA THR A 40 17.77 -0.23 8.70
C THR A 40 17.19 -0.42 10.11
N PRO A 41 16.17 -1.28 10.30
CA PRO A 41 15.68 -1.62 11.63
C PRO A 41 16.76 -2.20 12.52
N ARG A 42 16.82 -1.71 13.77
CA ARG A 42 17.66 -2.34 14.80
C ARG A 42 17.03 -3.58 15.41
N ARG A 43 15.73 -3.79 15.16
CA ARG A 43 14.94 -4.94 15.62
C ARG A 43 13.94 -5.31 14.53
N CYS A 44 13.62 -6.59 14.38
CA CYS A 44 12.57 -7.08 13.48
C CYS A 44 11.46 -7.72 14.30
N GLY A 45 10.21 -7.61 13.87
CA GLY A 45 9.08 -8.19 14.59
C GLY A 45 7.73 -7.85 13.97
N ARG A 46 6.67 -8.43 14.52
CA ARG A 46 5.27 -8.06 14.22
C ARG A 46 4.72 -7.25 15.39
N GLY A 47 3.98 -6.20 15.08
CA GLY A 47 3.31 -5.35 16.06
C GLY A 47 1.81 -5.27 15.78
N VAL A 48 1.02 -5.24 16.85
CA VAL A 48 -0.42 -4.96 16.81
C VAL A 48 -0.67 -3.76 17.71
N SER A 49 -1.48 -2.80 17.26
CA SER A 49 -1.74 -1.56 18.01
C SER A 49 -3.12 -1.03 17.69
N ASP A 50 -3.94 -0.87 18.72
CA ASP A 50 -5.27 -0.24 18.61
C ASP A 50 -5.20 1.30 18.74
N ALA A 51 -4.01 1.85 18.98
CA ALA A 51 -3.80 3.27 19.27
C ALA A 51 -3.47 4.14 18.04
N VAL A 52 -3.61 3.61 16.82
CA VAL A 52 -3.21 4.35 15.60
C VAL A 52 -4.34 5.26 15.10
N ILE A 53 -5.58 4.79 15.17
CA ILE A 53 -6.79 5.49 14.73
C ILE A 53 -7.89 5.34 15.77
N THR A 54 -8.78 6.32 15.88
CA THR A 54 -9.98 6.19 16.72
C THR A 54 -11.03 5.32 16.03
N ARG A 55 -12.04 4.90 16.78
CA ARG A 55 -13.18 4.14 16.23
C ARG A 55 -13.92 4.96 15.16
N GLU A 56 -14.13 6.24 15.41
CA GLU A 56 -14.83 7.16 14.51
C GLU A 56 -14.05 7.34 13.21
N GLU A 57 -12.72 7.43 13.29
CA GLU A 57 -11.83 7.48 12.12
C GLU A 57 -11.86 6.16 11.33
N ALA A 58 -11.84 5.02 12.01
CA ALA A 58 -11.96 3.72 11.37
C ALA A 58 -13.30 3.58 10.62
N GLU A 59 -14.40 4.03 11.22
CA GLU A 59 -15.72 4.04 10.58
C GLU A 59 -15.77 4.99 9.38
N ARG A 60 -15.12 6.16 9.45
CA ARG A 60 -14.99 7.09 8.32
C ARG A 60 -14.16 6.49 7.17
N ILE A 61 -13.02 5.88 7.48
CA ILE A 61 -12.17 5.23 6.48
C ILE A 61 -12.90 4.06 5.83
N ARG A 62 -13.66 3.28 6.60
CA ARG A 62 -14.51 2.23 6.04
C ARG A 62 -15.50 2.79 5.01
N ARG A 63 -16.19 3.90 5.33
CA ARG A 63 -17.11 4.56 4.39
C ARG A 63 -16.41 5.12 3.15
N ILE A 64 -15.17 5.60 3.28
CA ILE A 64 -14.34 6.01 2.12
C ILE A 64 -14.08 4.78 1.23
N ALA A 65 -13.64 3.66 1.81
CA ALA A 65 -13.37 2.44 1.07
C ALA A 65 -14.63 1.89 0.37
N GLU A 66 -15.77 1.85 1.07
CA GLU A 66 -17.06 1.41 0.54
C GLU A 66 -17.50 2.26 -0.66
N ARG A 67 -17.42 3.60 -0.55
CA ARG A 67 -17.75 4.51 -1.66
C ARG A 67 -16.84 4.27 -2.86
N GLY A 68 -15.52 4.20 -2.66
CA GLY A 68 -14.60 3.97 -3.77
C GLY A 68 -14.77 2.60 -4.44
N LEU A 69 -15.01 1.55 -3.66
CA LEU A 69 -15.29 0.20 -4.15
C LEU A 69 -16.75 0.00 -4.61
N SER A 70 -17.56 1.05 -4.63
CA SER A 70 -18.86 1.05 -5.31
C SER A 70 -18.75 1.45 -6.79
N LEU A 71 -17.67 2.16 -7.14
CA LEU A 71 -17.36 2.57 -8.51
C LEU A 71 -16.84 1.42 -9.38
N GLY A 72 -16.36 0.35 -8.75
CA GLY A 72 -15.77 -0.80 -9.40
C GLY A 72 -15.64 -1.98 -8.46
N GLY A 73 -15.24 -3.11 -9.01
CA GLY A 73 -14.98 -4.33 -8.27
C GLY A 73 -14.33 -5.34 -9.19
N SER A 74 -13.62 -6.29 -8.60
CA SER A 74 -13.13 -7.43 -9.36
C SER A 74 -14.26 -8.40 -9.68
N ASP A 75 -14.15 -9.10 -10.81
CA ASP A 75 -15.00 -10.25 -11.11
C ASP A 75 -14.71 -11.45 -10.18
N GLY A 76 -13.56 -11.45 -9.51
CA GLY A 76 -13.14 -12.47 -8.56
C GLY A 76 -13.32 -12.08 -7.09
N GLY A 77 -12.69 -12.86 -6.21
CA GLY A 77 -12.85 -12.76 -4.76
C GLY A 77 -12.31 -11.49 -4.11
N ALA A 78 -11.36 -10.77 -4.73
CA ALA A 78 -10.71 -9.62 -4.11
C ALA A 78 -10.78 -8.37 -4.98
N SER A 79 -11.29 -7.27 -4.43
CA SER A 79 -11.28 -5.95 -5.07
C SER A 79 -10.30 -5.03 -4.36
N ILE A 80 -9.52 -4.28 -5.13
CA ILE A 80 -8.48 -3.38 -4.63
C ILE A 80 -8.82 -1.92 -5.00
N LEU A 81 -8.60 -1.01 -4.05
CA LEU A 81 -8.68 0.43 -4.23
C LEU A 81 -7.47 1.12 -3.58
N ASP A 82 -6.63 1.77 -4.37
CA ASP A 82 -5.52 2.59 -3.91
C ASP A 82 -5.83 4.07 -4.20
N LEU A 83 -6.17 4.84 -3.17
CA LEU A 83 -6.42 6.28 -3.30
C LEU A 83 -5.15 7.08 -3.61
N HIS A 84 -3.96 6.56 -3.31
CA HIS A 84 -2.73 7.30 -3.60
C HIS A 84 -2.34 7.21 -5.09
N SER A 85 -2.39 6.01 -5.68
CA SER A 85 -2.09 5.83 -7.12
C SER A 85 -3.30 6.03 -8.02
N GLY A 86 -4.51 5.91 -7.47
CA GLY A 86 -5.76 5.88 -8.20
C GLY A 86 -6.13 4.49 -8.73
N ALA A 87 -5.40 3.42 -8.41
CA ALA A 87 -5.73 2.10 -8.92
C ALA A 87 -7.04 1.56 -8.33
N LEU A 88 -7.97 1.14 -9.19
CA LEU A 88 -9.24 0.51 -8.81
C LEU A 88 -9.45 -0.75 -9.65
N SER A 89 -9.83 -1.86 -9.00
CA SER A 89 -10.28 -3.07 -9.69
C SER A 89 -11.59 -2.82 -10.44
N LEU A 90 -11.63 -3.18 -11.72
CA LEU A 90 -12.82 -3.12 -12.57
C LEU A 90 -12.86 -4.38 -13.47
N GLY A 91 -13.71 -5.34 -13.10
CA GLY A 91 -13.79 -6.65 -13.73
C GLY A 91 -12.48 -7.42 -13.56
N LYS A 92 -11.76 -7.66 -14.66
CA LYS A 92 -10.46 -8.39 -14.66
C LYS A 92 -9.23 -7.48 -14.75
N GLN A 93 -9.41 -6.17 -14.66
CA GLN A 93 -8.35 -5.19 -14.93
C GLN A 93 -8.34 -4.06 -13.90
N PHE A 94 -7.26 -3.27 -13.90
CA PHE A 94 -7.14 -2.07 -13.08
C PHE A 94 -7.33 -0.82 -13.93
N VAL A 95 -8.12 0.10 -13.42
CA VAL A 95 -8.29 1.44 -14.00
C VAL A 95 -7.73 2.50 -13.06
N ASN A 96 -7.30 3.63 -13.63
CA ASN A 96 -6.99 4.81 -12.83
C ASN A 96 -8.28 5.60 -12.56
N LEU A 97 -8.74 5.59 -11.31
CA LEU A 97 -10.01 6.19 -10.89
C LEU A 97 -10.10 7.68 -11.24
N TYR A 98 -9.00 8.43 -11.07
CA TYR A 98 -8.96 9.86 -11.35
C TYR A 98 -9.13 10.17 -12.84
N ARG A 99 -8.56 9.33 -13.70
CA ARG A 99 -8.70 9.48 -15.17
C ARG A 99 -10.03 8.93 -15.67
N TYR A 100 -10.48 7.81 -15.12
CA TYR A 100 -11.65 7.08 -15.61
C TYR A 100 -12.96 7.76 -15.20
N PHE A 101 -13.06 8.24 -13.96
CA PHE A 101 -14.26 8.92 -13.46
C PHE A 101 -14.16 10.44 -13.55
N GLY A 102 -12.97 11.01 -13.75
CA GLY A 102 -12.76 12.44 -13.97
C GLY A 102 -13.38 13.28 -12.87
N ASP A 103 -14.21 14.25 -13.26
CA ASP A 103 -14.86 15.20 -12.36
C ASP A 103 -15.80 14.54 -11.35
N LYS A 104 -16.36 13.35 -11.67
CA LYS A 104 -17.25 12.61 -10.76
C LYS A 104 -16.56 12.15 -9.48
N ILE A 105 -15.23 12.16 -9.43
CA ILE A 105 -14.49 11.84 -8.22
C ILE A 105 -14.78 12.82 -7.08
N GLN A 106 -15.07 14.08 -7.40
CA GLN A 106 -15.42 15.10 -6.40
C GLN A 106 -16.77 14.83 -5.74
N ASP A 107 -17.67 14.10 -6.41
CA ASP A 107 -18.94 13.67 -5.84
C ASP A 107 -18.77 12.47 -4.90
N ILE A 108 -17.66 11.73 -5.03
CA ILE A 108 -17.40 10.48 -4.31
C ILE A 108 -16.50 10.70 -3.10
N PHE A 109 -15.48 11.56 -3.20
CA PHE A 109 -14.54 11.84 -2.12
C PHE A 109 -14.43 13.34 -1.87
N THR A 110 -14.46 13.72 -0.60
CA THR A 110 -14.23 15.11 -0.20
C THR A 110 -12.76 15.37 0.13
N GLU A 111 -12.34 16.63 0.23
CA GLU A 111 -10.97 16.95 0.66
C GLU A 111 -10.70 16.47 2.09
N GLU A 112 -11.72 16.45 2.96
CA GLU A 112 -11.62 15.90 4.32
C GLU A 112 -11.36 14.39 4.31
N ASP A 113 -11.89 13.66 3.32
CA ASP A 113 -11.61 12.23 3.15
C ASP A 113 -10.13 12.00 2.80
N PHE A 114 -9.60 12.78 1.86
CA PHE A 114 -8.18 12.72 1.50
C PHE A 114 -7.28 13.17 2.64
N ALA A 115 -7.68 14.20 3.39
CA ALA A 115 -6.95 14.66 4.56
C ALA A 115 -6.87 13.58 5.64
N LEU A 116 -8.00 12.92 5.96
CA LEU A 116 -8.03 11.81 6.91
C LEU A 116 -7.15 10.65 6.46
N TYR A 117 -7.24 10.26 5.17
CA TYR A 117 -6.42 9.18 4.62
C TYR A 117 -4.92 9.48 4.73
N ARG A 118 -4.50 10.71 4.38
CA ARG A 118 -3.09 11.15 4.49
C ARG A 118 -2.62 11.14 5.94
N ASP A 119 -3.43 11.64 6.86
CA ASP A 119 -3.10 11.73 8.27
C ASP A 119 -2.94 10.33 8.91
N VAL A 120 -3.87 9.41 8.65
CA VAL A 120 -3.75 8.03 9.13
C VAL A 120 -2.52 7.33 8.57
N ARG A 121 -2.24 7.50 7.27
CA ARG A 121 -1.01 6.97 6.66
C ARG A 121 0.26 7.50 7.34
N GLN A 122 0.29 8.79 7.66
CA GLN A 122 1.41 9.41 8.37
C GLN A 122 1.54 8.88 9.81
N ARG A 123 0.43 8.71 10.54
CA ARG A 123 0.43 8.13 11.89
C ARG A 123 0.95 6.68 11.90
N ILE A 124 0.57 5.87 10.90
CA ILE A 124 1.09 4.50 10.74
C ILE A 124 2.61 4.54 10.54
N GLN A 125 3.10 5.37 9.61
CA GLN A 125 4.52 5.53 9.34
C GLN A 125 5.31 5.97 10.58
N GLN A 126 4.78 6.92 11.35
CA GLN A 126 5.38 7.38 12.60
C GLN A 126 5.40 6.26 13.66
N LYS A 127 4.32 5.50 13.79
CA LYS A 127 4.24 4.41 14.77
C LYS A 127 5.23 3.28 14.45
N ILE A 128 5.37 2.95 13.17
CA ILE A 128 6.38 2.01 12.67
C ILE A 128 7.78 2.55 12.96
N ALA A 129 8.04 3.82 12.67
CA ALA A 129 9.35 4.46 12.91
C ALA A 129 9.75 4.38 14.39
N GLN A 130 8.80 4.69 15.27
CA GLN A 130 8.96 4.62 16.71
C GLN A 130 9.23 3.18 17.19
N ALA A 131 8.44 2.21 16.71
CA ALA A 131 8.54 0.82 17.15
C ALA A 131 9.88 0.17 16.77
N PHE A 132 10.42 0.52 15.61
CA PHE A 132 11.64 -0.09 15.07
C PHE A 132 12.90 0.77 15.20
N GLY A 133 12.77 1.99 15.72
CA GLY A 133 13.88 2.91 15.98
C GLY A 133 14.53 3.44 14.70
N ILE A 134 13.71 3.80 13.71
CA ILE A 134 14.12 4.23 12.36
C ILE A 134 13.67 5.67 12.14
N SER A 135 14.40 6.42 11.31
CA SER A 135 13.98 7.77 10.97
C SER A 135 12.71 7.75 10.11
N SER A 136 11.67 8.45 10.55
CA SER A 136 10.42 8.58 9.77
C SER A 136 10.65 9.25 8.41
N SER A 137 11.63 10.17 8.32
CA SER A 137 12.00 10.86 7.08
C SER A 137 12.72 9.97 6.06
N SER A 138 13.31 8.85 6.51
CA SER A 138 14.03 7.91 5.65
C SER A 138 13.15 6.73 5.22
N MET A 139 11.98 6.56 5.84
CA MET A 139 11.08 5.45 5.57
C MET A 139 10.02 5.86 4.55
N TYR A 140 9.87 5.07 3.48
CA TYR A 140 8.77 5.23 2.54
C TYR A 140 7.86 4.01 2.65
N LEU A 141 6.56 4.23 2.89
CA LEU A 141 5.60 3.13 2.83
C LEU A 141 5.63 2.54 1.42
N THR A 142 6.00 1.26 1.31
CA THR A 142 6.10 0.56 0.03
C THR A 142 4.75 0.57 -0.64
N LYS A 143 4.71 1.01 -1.89
CA LYS A 143 3.49 0.93 -2.69
C LYS A 143 3.15 -0.55 -2.95
N PRO A 144 1.87 -0.91 -2.99
CA PRO A 144 0.68 -0.06 -2.80
C PRO A 144 0.15 -0.08 -1.36
N THR A 145 -0.39 1.05 -0.87
CA THR A 145 -1.27 1.09 0.31
C THR A 145 -2.71 1.15 -0.21
N PHE A 146 -3.48 0.09 -0.01
CA PHE A 146 -4.79 -0.06 -0.64
C PHE A 146 -5.84 -0.63 0.30
N PHE A 147 -7.09 -0.30 0.03
CA PHE A 147 -8.24 -0.99 0.59
C PHE A 147 -8.49 -2.26 -0.19
N SER A 148 -8.85 -3.32 0.52
CA SER A 148 -9.28 -4.59 -0.06
C SER A 148 -10.67 -4.93 0.40
N ARG A 149 -11.54 -5.37 -0.52
CA ARG A 149 -12.79 -6.06 -0.20
C ARG A 149 -12.70 -7.49 -0.69
N ILE A 150 -12.83 -8.43 0.24
CA ILE A 150 -12.73 -9.87 -0.03
C ILE A 150 -14.12 -10.50 0.13
N ASN A 151 -14.48 -11.38 -0.80
CA ASN A 151 -15.68 -12.20 -0.76
C ASN A 151 -15.34 -13.67 -1.10
N SER A 152 -16.33 -14.57 -1.05
CA SER A 152 -16.14 -16.01 -1.28
C SER A 152 -16.15 -16.44 -2.75
N THR A 153 -16.13 -15.50 -3.69
CA THR A 153 -16.09 -15.79 -5.12
C THR A 153 -14.72 -16.35 -5.48
N GLU A 154 -14.68 -17.36 -6.35
CA GLU A 154 -13.42 -17.91 -6.84
C GLU A 154 -12.59 -16.83 -7.54
N ALA A 155 -11.27 -16.95 -7.41
CA ALA A 155 -10.34 -16.06 -8.07
C ALA A 155 -10.44 -16.22 -9.59
N LYS A 156 -10.50 -15.09 -10.31
CA LYS A 156 -10.53 -15.08 -11.78
C LYS A 156 -9.27 -14.48 -12.38
N THR A 157 -8.50 -13.77 -11.58
CA THR A 157 -7.21 -13.18 -11.92
C THR A 157 -6.23 -13.41 -10.79
N THR A 158 -4.95 -13.24 -11.10
CA THR A 158 -3.85 -13.28 -10.12
C THR A 158 -3.91 -12.17 -9.07
N HIS A 159 -4.79 -11.19 -9.23
CA HIS A 159 -5.03 -10.17 -8.20
C HIS A 159 -6.17 -10.55 -7.26
N ASP A 160 -6.87 -11.65 -7.55
CA ASP A 160 -7.98 -12.16 -6.74
C ASP A 160 -7.56 -13.24 -5.74
N GLU A 161 -6.47 -13.98 -5.99
CA GLU A 161 -6.00 -14.93 -4.97
C GLU A 161 -5.26 -14.17 -3.86
N TYR A 162 -5.71 -14.39 -2.62
CA TYR A 162 -5.15 -13.80 -1.40
C TYR A 162 -3.64 -14.03 -1.27
N TRP A 163 -3.18 -15.17 -1.79
CA TRP A 163 -1.78 -15.54 -1.79
C TRP A 163 -1.47 -16.34 -3.05
N HIS A 164 -0.41 -15.94 -3.74
CA HIS A 164 0.22 -16.73 -4.78
C HIS A 164 1.71 -16.81 -4.43
N PRO A 165 2.41 -17.87 -4.84
CA PRO A 165 3.86 -17.90 -4.85
C PRO A 165 4.41 -16.96 -5.94
N HIS A 166 4.10 -15.67 -5.87
CA HIS A 166 4.82 -14.66 -6.63
C HIS A 166 6.15 -14.38 -5.93
N ILE A 167 7.21 -15.00 -6.44
CA ILE A 167 8.49 -14.34 -6.76
C ILE A 167 8.76 -13.08 -5.92
N ASP A 168 9.08 -13.27 -4.64
CA ASP A 168 9.95 -12.35 -3.91
C ASP A 168 11.45 -12.67 -4.22
N LYS A 169 11.68 -13.50 -5.26
CA LYS A 169 13.00 -13.94 -5.74
C LYS A 169 12.99 -14.17 -7.26
N VAL A 170 13.58 -13.21 -7.98
CA VAL A 170 14.18 -13.33 -9.34
C VAL A 170 13.26 -13.84 -10.47
N SER A 171 12.85 -12.91 -11.34
CA SER A 171 12.71 -13.20 -12.77
C SER A 171 13.33 -12.08 -13.60
N ARG A 172 14.67 -12.03 -13.63
CA ARG A 172 15.36 -11.58 -14.84
C ARG A 172 15.02 -12.61 -15.92
N ARG A 173 14.32 -12.19 -16.98
CA ARG A 173 14.46 -12.83 -18.29
C ARG A 173 15.19 -11.85 -19.18
N LEU A 174 16.12 -12.44 -19.92
CA LEU A 174 17.27 -11.89 -20.63
C LEU A 174 16.96 -10.67 -21.50
#